data_AF-A0A965PQ02-F1
#
_entry.id   AF-A0A965PQ02-F1
#
_cell.length_a   1.000
_cell.length_b   1.000
_cell.length_c   1.000
_cell.angle_alpha   90.00
_cell.angle_beta   90.00
_cell.angle_gamma   90.00
#
_symmetry.space_group_name_H-M   'P 1'
#
loop_
_entity.id
_entity.type
_entity.pdbx_description
1 polymer ?
#
loop_
_entity_poly.entity_id
_entity_poly.type
_entity_poly.pdbx_seq_one_letter_code
_entity_poly.pdbx_strand_id
1 'polypeptide(L)'
;MKTIQPIQLWSDGKIQNAVYFNMYISYDNLSTTAVFYYSLMGETFDLLASGKIEMTGSDYQNWDDSNEGAYLYAAYVLNLVITGDAVTTASDTPSDEQTT
;
A
#
# COMPACT_ATOMS: atom_id res chain seq x y z
N MET A 1 -4.25 -0.08 3.23
CA MET A 1 -3.70 1.02 2.40
C MET A 1 -3.14 2.08 3.31
N LYS A 2 -2.07 2.76 2.88
CA LYS A 2 -1.39 3.82 3.63
C LYS A 2 -1.50 5.16 2.91
N THR A 3 -1.44 6.24 3.69
CA THR A 3 -1.12 7.58 3.16
C THR A 3 0.39 7.75 3.14
N ILE A 4 0.90 8.54 2.19
CA ILE A 4 2.33 8.85 2.05
C ILE A 4 2.55 10.36 1.91
N GLN A 5 3.76 10.82 2.23
CA GLN A 5 4.21 12.14 1.78
C GLN A 5 4.07 12.21 0.25
N PRO A 6 3.43 13.26 -0.30
CA PRO A 6 3.16 13.34 -1.73
C PRO A 6 4.45 13.22 -2.55
N ILE A 7 4.40 12.35 -3.56
CA ILE A 7 5.48 12.23 -4.55
C ILE A 7 4.95 12.62 -5.93
N GLN A 8 5.76 13.37 -6.68
CA GLN A 8 5.44 13.77 -8.04
C GLN A 8 5.76 12.65 -9.02
N LEU A 9 4.76 12.27 -9.81
CA LEU A 9 4.86 11.27 -10.87
C LEU A 9 4.39 11.88 -12.18
N TRP A 10 4.97 11.44 -13.29
CA TRP A 10 4.43 11.72 -14.62
C TRP A 10 3.45 10.62 -15.01
N SER A 11 2.17 10.97 -15.18
CA SER A 11 1.14 10.05 -15.66
C SER A 11 0.19 10.80 -16.59
N ASP A 12 -0.17 10.17 -17.71
CA ASP A 12 -1.12 10.70 -18.70
C ASP A 12 -0.77 12.09 -19.23
N GLY A 13 0.53 12.34 -19.45
CA GLY A 13 1.00 13.58 -20.05
C GLY A 13 1.02 14.79 -19.11
N LYS A 14 0.88 14.57 -17.80
CA LYS A 14 0.93 15.63 -16.77
C LYS A 14 1.65 15.15 -15.50
N ILE A 15 2.17 16.12 -14.73
CA ILE A 15 2.67 15.86 -13.37
C ILE A 15 1.47 15.70 -12.44
N GLN A 16 1.44 14.61 -11.68
CA GLN A 16 0.42 14.30 -10.68
C GLN A 16 1.09 13.89 -9.37
N ASN A 17 0.38 14.06 -8.25
CA ASN A 17 0.87 13.65 -6.94
C ASN A 17 0.25 12.31 -6.55
N ALA A 18 1.08 11.32 -6.23
CA ALA A 18 0.61 10.13 -5.52
C ALA A 18 0.61 10.43 -4.01
N VAL A 19 -0.52 10.15 -3.36
CA VAL A 19 -0.75 10.38 -1.93
C VAL A 19 -1.18 9.11 -1.19
N TYR A 20 -1.60 8.08 -1.94
CA TYR A 20 -1.94 6.78 -1.38
C TYR A 20 -1.01 5.69 -1.90
N PHE A 21 -0.70 4.76 -1.01
CA PHE A 21 0.10 3.57 -1.26
C PHE A 21 -0.69 2.33 -0.86
N ASN A 22 -1.04 1.50 -1.84
CA ASN A 22 -1.74 0.25 -1.62
C ASN A 22 -0.89 -0.94 -2.07
N MET A 23 -1.00 -2.05 -1.36
CA MET A 23 -0.22 -3.24 -1.62
C MET A 23 -1.00 -4.51 -1.24
N TYR A 24 -0.73 -5.60 -1.96
CA TYR A 24 -1.17 -6.94 -1.60
C TYR A 24 -0.10 -7.97 -1.92
N ILE A 25 -0.08 -9.06 -1.14
CA ILE A 25 0.79 -10.20 -1.40
C ILE A 25 0.20 -11.06 -2.53
N SER A 26 1.05 -11.51 -3.44
CA SER A 26 0.65 -12.32 -4.61
C SER A 26 1.26 -13.71 -4.60
N TYR A 27 2.38 -13.87 -3.90
CA TYR A 27 3.05 -15.13 -3.71
C TYR A 27 3.79 -15.12 -2.38
N ASP A 28 3.78 -16.26 -1.70
CA ASP A 28 4.57 -16.52 -0.51
C ASP A 28 4.96 -18.00 -0.52
N ASN A 29 6.24 -18.30 -0.34
CA ASN A 29 6.73 -19.68 -0.23
C ASN A 29 6.79 -20.18 1.23
N LEU A 30 6.39 -19.35 2.19
CA LEU A 30 6.40 -19.60 3.64
C LEU A 30 7.79 -20.01 4.17
N SER A 31 8.84 -19.58 3.47
CA SER A 31 10.20 -20.01 3.75
C SER A 31 11.21 -18.91 3.61
N THR A 32 11.28 -18.20 2.48
CA THR A 32 12.35 -17.25 2.17
C THR A 32 11.92 -16.12 1.22
N THR A 33 10.69 -16.13 0.70
CA THR A 33 10.28 -15.19 -0.35
C THR A 33 8.79 -14.89 -0.30
N ALA A 34 8.48 -13.60 -0.25
CA ALA A 34 7.17 -13.04 -0.55
C ALA A 34 7.26 -12.04 -1.72
N VAL A 35 6.22 -12.01 -2.55
CA VAL A 35 6.11 -11.09 -3.69
C VAL A 35 4.87 -10.23 -3.52
N PHE A 36 5.05 -8.92 -3.58
CA PHE A 36 3.98 -7.95 -3.41
C PHE A 36 3.79 -7.13 -4.68
N TYR A 37 2.54 -6.95 -5.09
CA TYR A 37 2.19 -5.91 -6.05
C TYR A 37 1.74 -4.66 -5.33
N TYR A 38 2.11 -3.51 -5.87
CA TYR A 38 1.75 -2.22 -5.31
C TYR A 38 1.13 -1.27 -6.33
N SER A 39 0.38 -0.31 -5.80
CA SER A 39 -0.22 0.81 -6.53
C SER A 39 0.05 2.12 -5.80
N LEU A 40 0.48 3.12 -6.55
CA LEU A 40 0.58 4.52 -6.14
C LEU A 40 -0.57 5.28 -6.77
N MET A 41 -1.38 5.95 -5.94
CA MET A 41 -2.64 6.55 -6.39
C MET A 41 -2.74 8.02 -5.99
N GLY A 42 -3.44 8.79 -6.82
CA GLY A 42 -3.76 10.19 -6.56
C GLY A 42 -4.89 10.36 -5.55
N GLU A 43 -5.24 11.61 -5.24
CA GLU A 43 -6.28 11.98 -4.26
C GLU A 43 -7.66 11.38 -4.59
N THR A 44 -7.94 11.20 -5.87
CA THR A 44 -9.16 10.62 -6.45
C THR A 44 -9.10 9.10 -6.62
N PHE A 45 -8.07 8.44 -6.07
CA PHE A 45 -7.77 7.01 -6.23
C PHE A 45 -7.44 6.58 -7.67
N ASP A 46 -7.16 7.52 -8.57
CA ASP A 46 -6.64 7.20 -9.90
C ASP A 46 -5.27 6.51 -9.76
N LEU A 47 -5.08 5.41 -10.49
CA LEU A 47 -3.80 4.71 -10.54
C LEU A 47 -2.79 5.57 -11.31
N LEU A 48 -1.71 5.99 -10.64
CA LEU A 48 -0.65 6.80 -11.25
C LEU A 48 0.59 5.97 -11.58
N ALA A 49 0.87 4.94 -10.78
CA ALA A 49 1.92 3.96 -11.05
C ALA A 49 1.62 2.64 -10.32
N SER A 50 2.14 1.54 -10.86
CA SER A 50 2.09 0.24 -10.20
C SER A 50 3.38 -0.53 -10.46
N GLY A 51 3.62 -1.55 -9.64
CA GLY A 51 4.79 -2.40 -9.79
C GLY A 51 4.77 -3.60 -8.88
N LYS A 52 5.93 -4.26 -8.81
CA LYS A 52 6.17 -5.45 -8.02
C LYS A 52 7.44 -5.26 -7.19
N ILE A 53 7.40 -5.70 -5.93
CA ILE A 53 8.58 -5.85 -5.09
C ILE A 53 8.66 -7.28 -4.55
N GLU A 54 9.86 -7.70 -4.19
CA GLU A 54 10.11 -8.99 -3.56
C GLU A 54 10.78 -8.76 -2.22
N MET A 55 10.35 -9.48 -1.18
CA MET A 55 11.02 -9.57 0.10
C MET A 55 11.67 -10.94 0.15
N THR A 56 13.00 -11.00 0.24
CA THR A 56 13.76 -12.24 0.06
C THR A 56 14.80 -12.45 1.15
N GLY A 57 15.22 -13.70 1.35
CA GLY A 57 16.36 -14.02 2.20
C GLY A 57 16.18 -13.52 3.64
N SER A 58 17.16 -12.76 4.14
CA SER A 58 17.14 -12.22 5.49
C SER A 58 16.03 -11.21 5.73
N ASP A 59 15.64 -10.42 4.71
CA ASP A 59 14.56 -9.45 4.87
C ASP A 59 13.24 -10.17 5.15
N TYR A 60 13.01 -11.30 4.47
CA TYR A 60 11.88 -12.16 4.74
C TYR A 60 12.00 -12.87 6.10
N GLN A 61 13.17 -13.42 6.45
CA GLN A 61 13.34 -14.10 7.75
C GLN A 61 13.15 -13.16 8.95
N ASN A 62 13.48 -11.89 8.79
CA ASN A 62 13.40 -10.88 9.85
C ASN A 62 12.04 -10.17 9.88
N TRP A 63 11.18 -10.42 8.89
CA TRP A 63 9.83 -9.89 8.87
C TRP A 63 8.97 -10.59 9.93
N ASP A 64 8.05 -9.84 10.54
CA ASP A 64 7.17 -10.28 11.62
C ASP A 64 5.82 -10.80 11.13
N ASP A 65 5.73 -11.14 9.84
CA ASP A 65 4.50 -11.53 9.12
C ASP A 65 3.36 -10.50 9.22
N SER A 66 3.63 -9.27 9.68
CA SER A 66 2.60 -8.25 9.86
C SER A 66 2.40 -7.43 8.59
N ASN A 67 1.15 -6.98 8.38
CA ASN A 67 0.86 -6.01 7.33
C ASN A 67 1.70 -4.74 7.48
N GLU A 68 1.92 -4.28 8.71
CA GLU A 68 2.72 -3.09 8.99
C GLU A 68 4.17 -3.28 8.53
N GLY A 69 4.80 -4.40 8.90
CA GLY A 69 6.15 -4.75 8.48
C GLY A 69 6.29 -4.82 6.97
N ALA A 70 5.29 -5.38 6.27
CA ALA A 70 5.28 -5.42 4.81
C ALA A 70 5.21 -4.01 4.18
N TYR A 71 4.34 -3.14 4.71
CA TYR A 71 4.25 -1.74 4.25
C TYR A 71 5.53 -0.96 4.53
N LEU A 72 6.17 -1.15 5.68
CA LEU A 72 7.42 -0.49 6.04
C LEU A 72 8.59 -0.95 5.15
N TYR A 73 8.71 -2.26 4.90
CA TYR A 73 9.69 -2.79 3.96
C TYR A 73 9.50 -2.19 2.56
N ALA A 74 8.27 -2.20 2.06
CA ALA A 74 7.95 -1.67 0.76
C ALA A 74 8.24 -0.16 0.66
N ALA A 75 7.91 0.61 1.70
CA ALA A 75 8.21 2.04 1.77
C ALA A 75 9.73 2.30 1.75
N TYR A 76 10.53 1.50 2.44
CA TYR A 76 11.99 1.58 2.38
C TYR A 76 12.52 1.33 0.96
N VAL A 77 12.10 0.23 0.32
CA VAL A 77 12.53 -0.14 -1.04
C VAL A 77 12.15 0.91 -2.09
N LEU A 78 10.94 1.47 -1.97
CA LEU A 78 10.40 2.45 -2.91
C LEU A 78 10.73 3.91 -2.55
N ASN A 79 11.48 4.14 -1.48
CA ASN A 79 11.81 5.47 -0.95
C ASN A 79 10.56 6.34 -0.71
N LEU A 80 9.57 5.77 -0.03
CA LEU A 80 8.33 6.43 0.39
C LEU A 80 8.36 6.75 1.89
N VAL A 81 7.66 7.81 2.28
CA VAL A 81 7.42 8.14 3.69
C VAL A 81 5.95 7.92 3.99
N ILE A 82 5.62 6.89 4.77
CA ILE A 82 4.25 6.63 5.25
C ILE A 82 3.86 7.67 6.29
N THR A 83 2.67 8.26 6.14
CA THR A 83 2.12 9.28 7.05
C THR A 83 0.96 8.78 7.90
N GLY A 84 0.45 7.59 7.65
CA GLY A 84 -0.62 6.97 8.42
C GLY A 84 -1.43 5.96 7.61
N ASP A 85 -2.50 5.44 8.21
CA ASP A 85 -3.46 4.59 7.52
C ASP A 85 -4.42 5.42 6.66
N ALA A 86 -4.79 4.88 5.50
CA ALA A 86 -5.87 5.45 4.72
C ALA A 86 -7.20 4.88 5.23
N VAL A 87 -8.02 5.72 5.86
CA VAL A 87 -9.40 5.37 6.21
C VAL A 87 -10.29 5.56 4.99
N THR A 88 -11.03 4.52 4.59
CA THR A 88 -12.10 4.68 3.60
C THR A 88 -13.34 5.13 4.36
N THR A 89 -13.92 6.27 4.01
CA THR A 89 -15.14 6.80 4.66
C THR A 89 -16.40 6.00 4.29
N ALA A 90 -16.29 4.70 3.99
CA ALA A 90 -17.36 3.90 3.42
C ALA A 90 -18.00 2.88 4.37
N SER A 91 -17.53 2.71 5.61
CA SER A 91 -18.17 1.80 6.57
C SER A 91 -17.82 2.16 8.00
N ASP A 92 -18.62 3.02 8.64
CA ASP A 92 -18.76 3.08 10.11
C ASP A 92 -20.05 3.84 10.52
N THR A 93 -21.14 3.64 9.76
CA THR A 93 -22.48 3.84 10.33
C THR A 93 -23.01 2.45 10.67
N PRO A 94 -23.20 2.09 11.95
CA PRO A 94 -24.06 0.98 12.28
C PRO A 94 -25.41 1.29 11.66
N SER A 95 -25.84 0.44 10.73
CA SER A 95 -27.23 0.37 10.28
C SER A 95 -28.04 -0.09 11.50
N ASP A 96 -28.37 0.84 12.41
CA ASP A 96 -29.37 0.56 13.43
C ASP A 96 -30.66 0.18 12.70
N GLU A 97 -31.09 -1.03 13.01
CA GLU A 97 -32.19 -1.75 12.41
C GLU A 97 -33.43 -0.87 12.27
N GLN A 98 -34.04 -0.90 11.09
CA GLN A 98 -35.48 -0.70 10.99
C GLN A 98 -36.17 -1.75 11.87
N THR A 99 -36.73 -1.34 13.00
CA THR A 99 -37.83 -2.06 13.65
C THR A 99 -39.06 -1.18 13.66
N THR A 100 -39.98 -1.54 12.76
CA THR A 100 -41.46 -1.40 12.76
C THR A 100 -42.13 -0.37 13.65
#